data_AF-A0A503ALK8-F1
#
_entry.id   AF-A0A503ALK8-F1
#
_cell.length_a   1.000
_cell.length_b   1.000
_cell.length_c   1.000
_cell.angle_alpha   90.00
_cell.angle_beta   90.00
_cell.angle_gamma   90.00
#
_symmetry.space_group_name_H-M   'P 1'
#
loop_
_entity.id
_entity.type
_entity.pdbx_description
1 polymer ?
#
loop_
_entity_poly.entity_id
_entity_poly.type
_entity_poly.pdbx_seq_one_letter_code
_entity_poly.pdbx_strand_id
1 'polypeptide(L)'
;MAGDPKAPAQKQADNENDIAGEYLEAETVSEGDEHAADEILEAPEVPDSEPHSEPHLPGAPRIKPKKKPSAISGRKFRKRDLVRVDDLRPSLADRIRSDHPDLPRGARVSREELGRYRMRYMEELLQQEHGEFSELDRQVVESIAKQDTISENSEEEFEEHRTFPDRVSDSMAAFGGSWWFLISFATILLVWIGLNLVQGESKAFDPYPFILLNLMLSCIAAIQAPVIMMSQKRQEVKDRLRSFNEYRVNLKAELEVRHLHEKLDYLISRQWTRLAEMQQMQLDAMNELASAKKQKHAAKRAVRRKAAKAPAEA
;
A
#
# COMPACT_ATOMS: atom_id res chain seq x y z
N MET A 1 13.52 6.57 58.03
CA MET A 1 14.64 5.87 57.34
C MET A 1 14.21 4.41 57.19
N ALA A 2 13.07 4.15 56.55
CA ALA A 2 12.91 4.02 55.09
C ALA A 2 13.66 2.80 54.59
N GLY A 3 12.95 1.66 54.59
CA GLY A 3 13.38 0.43 53.94
C GLY A 3 12.98 0.45 52.48
N ASP A 4 13.86 -0.09 51.63
CA ASP A 4 13.64 -0.23 50.20
C ASP A 4 12.73 -1.44 49.90
N PRO A 5 11.61 -1.26 49.17
CA PRO A 5 10.84 -2.39 48.66
C PRO A 5 11.44 -2.88 47.34
N LYS A 6 11.90 -4.13 47.37
CA LYS A 6 12.35 -4.93 46.23
C LYS A 6 11.18 -5.16 45.27
N ALA A 7 11.33 -4.74 44.01
CA ALA A 7 10.34 -4.91 42.94
C ALA A 7 10.03 -6.40 42.67
N PRO A 8 8.78 -6.77 42.33
CA PRO A 8 8.42 -8.15 42.04
C PRO A 8 8.81 -8.53 40.61
N ALA A 9 9.42 -9.71 40.47
CA ALA A 9 9.75 -10.34 39.21
C ALA A 9 8.47 -10.68 38.42
N GLN A 10 8.39 -10.19 37.18
CA GLN A 10 7.34 -10.53 36.22
C GLN A 10 7.54 -11.98 35.76
N LYS A 11 6.60 -12.85 36.15
CA LYS A 11 6.47 -14.22 35.64
C LYS A 11 5.83 -14.14 34.26
N GLN A 12 6.64 -14.31 33.22
CA GLN A 12 6.17 -14.49 31.86
C GLN A 12 5.64 -15.93 31.76
N ALA A 13 4.35 -16.08 31.45
CA ALA A 13 3.73 -17.38 31.26
C ALA A 13 3.99 -17.82 29.81
N ASP A 14 4.73 -18.90 29.67
CA ASP A 14 4.89 -19.63 28.41
C ASP A 14 3.52 -20.16 27.97
N ASN A 15 3.03 -19.67 26.83
CA ASN A 15 1.91 -20.26 26.11
C ASN A 15 2.39 -20.62 24.72
N GLU A 16 3.02 -21.79 24.63
CA GLU A 16 3.50 -22.43 23.42
C GLU A 16 2.28 -22.99 22.67
N ASN A 17 1.78 -22.22 21.69
CA ASN A 17 0.77 -22.69 20.75
C ASN A 17 1.50 -23.05 19.45
N ASP A 18 1.95 -24.29 19.42
CA ASP A 18 2.64 -24.93 18.31
C ASP A 18 1.62 -25.28 17.22
N ILE A 19 1.52 -24.41 16.20
CA ILE A 19 0.88 -24.75 14.92
C ILE A 19 1.94 -24.53 13.85
N ALA A 20 2.77 -25.54 13.66
CA ALA A 20 3.67 -25.68 12.53
C ALA A 20 2.84 -25.76 11.24
N GLY A 21 2.66 -24.61 10.58
CA GLY A 21 2.24 -24.51 9.19
C GLY A 21 3.41 -24.88 8.30
N GLU A 22 3.26 -25.99 7.59
CA GLU A 22 4.14 -26.55 6.58
C GLU A 22 4.39 -25.51 5.46
N TYR A 23 5.56 -24.87 5.46
CA TYR A 23 6.02 -24.05 4.34
C TYR A 23 6.53 -25.01 3.26
N LEU A 24 5.81 -25.09 2.15
CA LEU A 24 6.29 -25.72 0.91
C LEU A 24 7.56 -24.98 0.46
N GLU A 25 8.72 -25.61 0.66
CA GLU A 25 9.96 -25.26 -0.02
C GLU A 25 9.74 -25.39 -1.53
N ALA A 26 9.77 -24.26 -2.23
CA ALA A 26 9.87 -24.26 -3.69
C ALA A 26 11.31 -24.67 -4.07
N GLU A 27 11.40 -25.81 -4.73
CA GLU A 27 12.63 -26.39 -5.29
C GLU A 27 13.33 -25.36 -6.20
N THR A 28 14.58 -25.03 -5.87
CA THR A 28 15.41 -24.13 -6.68
C THR A 28 15.88 -24.88 -7.92
N VAL A 29 15.29 -24.55 -9.06
CA VAL A 29 15.70 -25.10 -10.36
C VAL A 29 17.05 -24.50 -10.75
N SER A 30 17.99 -25.40 -11.00
CA SER A 30 19.36 -25.18 -11.47
C SER A 30 19.42 -24.29 -12.71
N GLU A 31 20.35 -23.31 -12.69
CA GLU A 31 20.85 -22.65 -13.88
C GLU A 31 21.51 -23.67 -14.81
N GLY A 32 21.16 -23.65 -16.09
CA GLY A 32 21.73 -24.51 -17.11
C GLY A 32 20.79 -24.69 -18.29
N ASP A 33 20.75 -23.70 -19.19
CA ASP A 33 20.91 -23.88 -20.65
C ASP A 33 20.49 -22.60 -21.37
N GLU A 34 21.52 -21.88 -21.82
CA GLU A 34 21.41 -20.84 -22.85
C GLU A 34 21.08 -21.47 -24.21
N HIS A 35 20.35 -20.72 -25.02
CA HIS A 35 20.03 -20.93 -26.44
C HIS A 35 18.90 -21.93 -26.78
N ALA A 36 17.72 -21.38 -27.05
CA ALA A 36 17.08 -21.39 -28.38
C ALA A 36 15.55 -21.28 -28.27
N ALA A 37 15.00 -20.08 -28.47
CA ALA A 37 13.69 -19.85 -29.10
C ALA A 37 13.44 -18.33 -29.18
N ASP A 38 13.97 -17.70 -30.22
CA ASP A 38 13.42 -16.43 -30.71
C ASP A 38 12.06 -16.75 -31.34
N GLU A 39 11.01 -16.75 -30.53
CA GLU A 39 9.62 -16.64 -31.00
C GLU A 39 9.11 -15.26 -30.59
N ILE A 40 9.10 -14.37 -31.57
CA ILE A 40 8.62 -13.00 -31.47
C ILE A 40 7.12 -13.06 -31.18
N LEU A 41 6.75 -12.94 -29.90
CA LEU A 41 5.38 -12.62 -29.48
C LEU A 41 5.13 -11.15 -29.80
N GLU A 42 4.62 -10.91 -31.00
CA GLU A 42 4.08 -9.62 -31.42
C GLU A 42 2.84 -9.32 -30.56
N ALA A 43 3.02 -8.46 -29.54
CA ALA A 43 1.93 -7.95 -28.75
C ALA A 43 0.95 -7.20 -29.67
N PRO A 44 -0.38 -7.38 -29.53
CA PRO A 44 -1.32 -6.61 -30.33
C PRO A 44 -1.12 -5.12 -30.06
N GLU A 45 -0.79 -4.35 -31.10
CA GLU A 45 -0.74 -2.89 -31.06
C GLU A 45 -2.04 -2.37 -30.46
N VAL A 46 -1.96 -1.86 -29.24
CA VAL A 46 -3.02 -1.08 -28.62
C VAL A 46 -3.03 0.25 -29.36
N PRO A 47 -4.14 0.67 -30.01
CA PRO A 47 -4.17 1.96 -30.69
C PRO A 47 -3.92 3.07 -29.66
N ASP A 48 -2.76 3.71 -29.77
CA ASP A 48 -2.38 4.90 -29.01
C ASP A 48 -3.52 5.91 -29.10
N SER A 49 -4.25 6.04 -28.00
CA SER A 49 -5.28 7.05 -27.84
C SER A 49 -4.66 8.27 -27.16
N GLU A 50 -3.52 8.74 -27.67
CA GLU A 50 -3.06 10.09 -27.42
C GLU A 50 -3.81 11.04 -28.37
N PRO A 51 -4.43 12.13 -27.88
CA PRO A 51 -4.98 13.12 -28.78
C PRO A 51 -3.82 13.94 -29.35
N HIS A 52 -3.32 13.53 -30.52
CA HIS A 52 -2.47 14.37 -31.34
C HIS A 52 -3.11 15.75 -31.49
N SER A 53 -2.36 16.75 -31.05
CA SER A 53 -2.68 18.16 -31.25
C SER A 53 -2.41 18.49 -32.72
N GLU A 54 -3.40 18.29 -33.59
CA GLU A 54 -3.31 18.70 -34.99
C GLU A 54 -3.04 20.21 -35.12
N PRO A 55 -2.21 20.64 -36.09
CA PRO A 55 -2.00 22.05 -36.37
C PRO A 55 -3.33 22.71 -36.78
N HIS A 56 -3.72 23.72 -36.01
CA HIS A 56 -5.00 24.41 -36.13
C HIS A 56 -5.20 25.06 -37.52
N LEU A 57 -6.16 24.55 -38.30
CA LEU A 57 -6.79 25.32 -39.39
C LEU A 57 -7.57 26.50 -38.78
N PRO A 58 -7.41 27.74 -39.28
CA PRO A 58 -8.16 28.89 -38.79
C PRO A 58 -9.60 28.84 -39.33
N GLY A 59 -10.57 28.54 -38.45
CA GLY A 59 -11.99 28.75 -38.76
C GLY A 59 -12.99 27.71 -38.25
N ALA A 60 -12.55 26.58 -37.68
CA ALA A 60 -13.49 25.60 -37.15
C ALA A 60 -14.11 26.08 -35.81
N PRO A 61 -15.44 26.07 -35.63
CA PRO A 61 -16.07 26.49 -34.40
C PRO A 61 -15.70 25.52 -33.27
N ARG A 62 -14.94 25.99 -32.27
CA ARG A 62 -14.62 25.23 -31.06
C ARG A 62 -15.91 24.82 -30.33
N ILE A 63 -16.32 23.56 -30.47
CA ILE A 63 -17.45 22.99 -29.72
C ILE A 63 -17.06 22.98 -28.23
N LYS A 64 -17.61 23.93 -27.46
CA LYS A 64 -17.36 24.02 -26.02
C LYS A 64 -17.83 22.71 -25.36
N PRO A 65 -17.00 22.06 -24.52
CA PRO A 65 -17.39 20.81 -23.88
C PRO A 65 -18.61 21.04 -22.99
N LYS A 66 -19.66 20.22 -23.17
CA LYS A 66 -20.88 20.27 -22.36
C LYS A 66 -20.54 19.99 -20.90
N LYS A 67 -20.61 21.00 -20.05
CA LYS A 67 -20.43 20.88 -18.60
C LYS A 67 -21.74 20.48 -17.93
N LYS A 68 -21.70 19.57 -16.96
CA LYS A 68 -22.86 19.14 -16.16
C LYS A 68 -22.69 19.55 -14.70
N PRO A 69 -23.76 19.87 -13.97
CA PRO A 69 -23.68 20.23 -12.56
C PRO A 69 -23.32 19.01 -11.70
N SER A 70 -22.53 19.23 -10.65
CA SER A 70 -22.41 18.30 -9.52
C SER A 70 -23.71 18.30 -8.71
N ALA A 71 -24.09 17.13 -8.19
CA ALA A 71 -25.29 16.97 -7.38
C ALA A 71 -25.15 17.52 -5.95
N ILE A 72 -23.92 17.78 -5.47
CA ILE A 72 -23.66 18.39 -4.15
C ILE A 72 -23.61 19.92 -4.26
N SER A 73 -22.65 20.49 -4.99
CA SER A 73 -22.49 21.96 -5.06
C SER A 73 -23.28 22.65 -6.17
N GLY A 74 -23.88 21.91 -7.11
CA GLY A 74 -24.49 22.50 -8.31
C GLY A 74 -23.50 23.12 -9.31
N ARG A 75 -22.18 23.14 -9.00
CA ARG A 75 -21.15 23.71 -9.89
C ARG A 75 -20.98 22.85 -11.14
N LYS A 76 -20.69 23.49 -12.27
CA LYS A 76 -20.61 22.83 -13.59
C LYS A 76 -19.20 22.32 -13.89
N PHE A 77 -19.07 21.00 -14.04
CA PHE A 77 -17.80 20.30 -14.33
C PHE A 77 -17.83 19.62 -15.70
N ARG A 78 -16.66 19.24 -16.24
CA ARG A 78 -16.63 18.39 -17.44
C ARG A 78 -17.11 16.99 -17.09
N LYS A 79 -17.65 16.25 -18.06
CA LYS A 79 -18.16 14.88 -17.84
C LYS A 79 -17.10 13.93 -17.23
N ARG A 80 -15.82 14.11 -17.58
CA ARG A 80 -14.68 13.31 -17.07
C ARG A 80 -14.39 13.54 -15.58
N ASP A 81 -14.77 14.70 -15.04
CA ASP A 81 -14.52 15.08 -13.66
C ASP A 81 -15.69 14.70 -12.73
N LEU A 82 -16.72 14.02 -13.27
CA LEU A 82 -17.94 13.66 -12.57
C LEU A 82 -18.02 12.16 -12.38
N VAL A 83 -18.09 11.72 -11.12
CA VAL A 83 -18.18 10.32 -10.70
C VAL A 83 -19.57 10.05 -10.15
N ARG A 84 -20.17 8.88 -10.41
CA ARG A 84 -21.48 8.54 -9.86
C ARG A 84 -21.33 8.07 -8.41
N VAL A 85 -22.22 8.51 -7.54
CA VAL A 85 -22.23 8.10 -6.12
C VAL A 85 -22.37 6.58 -5.98
N ASP A 86 -23.13 5.94 -6.85
CA ASP A 86 -23.36 4.48 -6.81
C ASP A 86 -22.12 3.65 -7.17
N ASP A 87 -21.14 4.26 -7.86
CA ASP A 87 -19.89 3.60 -8.25
C ASP A 87 -18.82 3.75 -7.14
N LEU A 88 -19.13 4.49 -6.06
CA LEU A 88 -18.21 4.72 -4.94
C LEU A 88 -18.20 3.56 -3.95
N ARG A 89 -17.20 3.62 -3.07
CA ARG A 89 -17.07 2.76 -1.89
C ARG A 89 -18.36 2.87 -1.03
N PRO A 90 -18.97 1.76 -0.57
CA PRO A 90 -20.27 1.79 0.12
C PRO A 90 -20.29 2.74 1.32
N SER A 91 -19.29 2.64 2.21
CA SER A 91 -19.07 3.54 3.36
C SER A 91 -19.07 5.02 2.96
N LEU A 92 -18.35 5.35 1.90
CA LEU A 92 -18.25 6.71 1.36
C LEU A 92 -19.56 7.18 0.70
N ALA A 93 -20.23 6.29 -0.04
CA ALA A 93 -21.52 6.56 -0.67
C ALA A 93 -22.60 6.81 0.39
N ASP A 94 -22.61 6.01 1.46
CA ASP A 94 -23.55 6.14 2.57
C ASP A 94 -23.28 7.41 3.38
N ARG A 95 -22.01 7.77 3.62
CA ARG A 95 -21.65 9.05 4.24
C ARG A 95 -22.12 10.24 3.40
N ILE A 96 -21.88 10.23 2.08
CA ILE A 96 -22.36 11.29 1.18
C ILE A 96 -23.89 11.39 1.20
N ARG A 97 -24.60 10.25 1.21
CA ARG A 97 -26.08 10.23 1.30
C ARG A 97 -26.60 10.66 2.67
N SER A 98 -25.85 10.40 3.75
CA SER A 98 -26.18 10.88 5.10
C SER A 98 -26.12 12.41 5.17
N ASP A 99 -25.09 13.02 4.59
CA ASP A 99 -24.95 14.49 4.54
C ASP A 99 -25.95 15.14 3.56
N HIS A 100 -26.35 14.41 2.53
CA HIS A 100 -27.23 14.88 1.45
C HIS A 100 -28.35 13.87 1.14
N PRO A 101 -29.39 13.80 2.00
CA PRO A 101 -30.46 12.81 1.88
C PRO A 101 -31.31 12.95 0.60
N ASP A 102 -31.35 14.14 0.00
CA ASP A 102 -32.14 14.43 -1.21
C ASP A 102 -31.45 14.00 -2.52
N LEU A 103 -30.31 13.30 -2.44
CA LEU A 103 -29.55 12.85 -3.61
C LEU A 103 -30.32 11.79 -4.41
N PRO A 104 -30.63 12.04 -5.70
CA PRO A 104 -31.29 11.05 -6.54
C PRO A 104 -30.36 9.87 -6.87
N ARG A 105 -30.94 8.69 -7.14
CA ARG A 105 -30.19 7.51 -7.62
C ARG A 105 -29.43 7.85 -8.91
N GLY A 106 -28.15 7.50 -9.00
CA GLY A 106 -27.30 7.85 -10.13
C GLY A 106 -26.72 9.28 -10.10
N ALA A 107 -26.89 10.02 -8.99
CA ALA A 107 -26.30 11.34 -8.81
C ALA A 107 -24.79 11.33 -9.08
N ARG A 108 -24.30 12.42 -9.67
CA ARG A 108 -22.89 12.60 -10.01
C ARG A 108 -22.27 13.71 -9.18
N VAL A 109 -21.09 13.46 -8.65
CA VAL A 109 -20.30 14.37 -7.83
C VAL A 109 -18.98 14.66 -8.49
N SER A 110 -18.42 15.84 -8.26
CA SER A 110 -17.11 16.19 -8.81
C SER A 110 -16.00 15.42 -8.10
N ARG A 111 -14.89 15.16 -8.81
CA ARG A 111 -13.68 14.55 -8.23
C ARG A 111 -13.12 15.38 -7.07
N GLU A 112 -13.23 16.70 -7.12
CA GLU A 112 -12.76 17.60 -6.07
C GLU A 112 -13.57 17.42 -4.77
N GLU A 113 -14.90 17.41 -4.86
CA GLU A 113 -15.78 17.17 -3.70
C GLU A 113 -15.58 15.76 -3.15
N LEU A 114 -15.47 14.78 -4.04
CA LEU A 114 -15.20 13.40 -3.68
C LEU A 114 -13.86 13.26 -2.94
N GLY A 115 -12.84 13.99 -3.38
CA GLY A 115 -11.54 14.06 -2.71
C GLY A 115 -11.67 14.53 -1.26
N ARG A 116 -12.49 15.55 -0.99
CA ARG A 116 -12.73 16.03 0.39
C ARG A 116 -13.43 14.99 1.26
N TYR A 117 -14.42 14.28 0.72
CA TYR A 117 -15.10 13.21 1.43
C TYR A 117 -14.18 12.02 1.70
N ARG A 118 -13.35 11.65 0.72
CA ARG A 118 -12.31 10.61 0.92
C ARG A 118 -11.35 11.03 2.03
N MET A 119 -10.81 12.25 1.95
CA MET A 119 -9.88 12.77 2.96
C MET A 119 -10.44 12.65 4.37
N ARG A 120 -11.66 13.17 4.60
CA ARG A 120 -12.32 13.10 5.92
C ARG A 120 -12.55 11.66 6.38
N TYR A 121 -13.02 10.77 5.51
CA TYR A 121 -13.25 9.38 5.87
C TYR A 121 -11.95 8.66 6.26
N MET A 122 -10.84 8.90 5.55
CA MET A 122 -9.56 8.28 5.90
C MET A 122 -8.97 8.90 7.17
N GLU A 123 -9.10 10.20 7.38
CA GLU A 123 -8.67 10.88 8.61
C GLU A 123 -9.40 10.31 9.83
N GLU A 124 -10.73 10.18 9.77
CA GLU A 124 -11.52 9.56 10.83
C GLU A 124 -11.11 8.11 11.11
N LEU A 125 -10.84 7.33 10.05
CA LEU A 125 -10.42 5.94 10.18
C LEU A 125 -9.04 5.81 10.84
N LEU A 126 -8.08 6.63 10.43
CA LEU A 126 -6.73 6.64 10.99
C LEU A 126 -6.73 7.13 12.44
N GLN A 127 -7.56 8.11 12.76
CA GLN A 127 -7.72 8.62 14.12
C GLN A 127 -8.30 7.56 15.07
N GLN A 128 -9.18 6.67 14.58
CA GLN A 128 -9.72 5.58 15.38
C GLN A 128 -8.67 4.50 15.72
N GLU A 129 -7.73 4.22 14.82
CA GLU A 129 -6.71 3.17 14.99
C GLU A 129 -5.46 3.69 15.73
N HIS A 130 -4.95 4.85 15.36
CA HIS A 130 -3.66 5.37 15.86
C HIS A 130 -3.80 6.42 16.96
N GLY A 131 -5.01 6.89 17.26
CA GLY A 131 -5.28 7.90 18.28
C GLY A 131 -4.85 9.32 17.87
N GLU A 132 -3.54 9.53 17.63
CA GLU A 132 -3.00 10.80 17.13
C GLU A 132 -2.76 10.74 15.61
N PHE A 133 -3.24 11.77 14.91
CA PHE A 133 -3.07 11.91 13.47
C PHE A 133 -1.72 12.59 13.17
N SER A 134 -0.77 11.84 12.61
CA SER A 134 0.57 12.34 12.29
C SER A 134 0.57 13.19 11.01
N GLU A 135 1.55 14.07 10.86
CA GLU A 135 1.79 14.79 9.59
C GLU A 135 2.05 13.82 8.43
N LEU A 136 2.58 12.63 8.72
CA LEU A 136 2.79 11.59 7.73
C LEU A 136 1.49 10.94 7.27
N ASP A 137 0.54 10.71 8.18
CA ASP A 137 -0.81 10.24 7.85
C ASP A 137 -1.49 11.20 6.90
N ARG A 138 -1.41 12.49 7.20
CA ARG A 138 -1.99 13.55 6.36
C ARG A 138 -1.43 13.52 4.93
N GLN A 139 -0.12 13.33 4.77
CA GLN A 139 0.52 13.23 3.45
C GLN A 139 0.06 11.97 2.68
N VAL A 140 -0.11 10.85 3.37
CA VAL A 140 -0.65 9.62 2.75
C VAL A 140 -2.08 9.85 2.31
N VAL A 141 -2.94 10.36 3.19
CA VAL A 141 -4.35 10.63 2.86
C VAL A 141 -4.46 11.62 1.70
N GLU A 142 -3.65 12.67 1.68
CA GLU A 142 -3.63 13.64 0.58
C GLU A 142 -3.22 12.98 -0.75
N SER A 143 -2.19 12.12 -0.74
CA SER A 143 -1.73 11.41 -1.94
C SER A 143 -2.77 10.42 -2.48
N ILE A 144 -3.49 9.72 -1.59
CA ILE A 144 -4.58 8.81 -1.97
C ILE A 144 -5.78 9.60 -2.51
N ALA A 145 -6.11 10.75 -1.89
CA ALA A 145 -7.22 11.60 -2.31
C ALA A 145 -6.99 12.18 -3.72
N LYS A 146 -5.75 12.51 -4.08
CA LYS A 146 -5.37 13.03 -5.40
C LYS A 146 -5.35 11.96 -6.50
N GLN A 147 -5.42 10.67 -6.18
CA GLN A 147 -5.25 9.56 -7.15
C GLN A 147 -3.93 9.67 -7.94
N ASP A 148 -2.89 10.23 -7.33
CA ASP A 148 -1.56 10.19 -7.93
C ASP A 148 -1.04 8.75 -7.84
N THR A 149 -0.58 8.20 -8.96
CA THR A 149 0.18 6.96 -8.98
C THR A 149 1.46 7.20 -8.18
N ILE A 150 1.48 6.77 -6.92
CA ILE A 150 2.61 6.89 -5.99
C ILE A 150 3.87 6.17 -6.51
N SER A 151 3.80 5.46 -7.63
CA SER A 151 4.82 4.51 -8.08
C SER A 151 6.14 5.12 -8.52
N GLU A 152 6.25 6.38 -8.90
CA GLU A 152 7.48 6.86 -9.57
C GLU A 152 7.72 8.33 -9.24
N ASN A 153 8.48 8.63 -8.17
CA ASN A 153 9.35 9.82 -8.18
C ASN A 153 10.26 10.01 -6.96
N SER A 154 10.07 9.28 -5.85
CA SER A 154 10.87 9.59 -4.65
C SER A 154 12.34 9.17 -4.75
N GLU A 155 12.66 8.12 -5.51
CA GLU A 155 14.06 7.69 -5.71
C GLU A 155 14.77 8.52 -6.80
N GLU A 156 14.05 8.88 -7.89
CA GLU A 156 14.61 9.61 -9.04
C GLU A 156 14.95 11.07 -8.71
N GLU A 157 14.14 11.76 -7.90
CA GLU A 157 14.38 13.15 -7.49
C GLU A 157 15.62 13.30 -6.58
N PHE A 158 16.10 12.21 -5.96
CA PHE A 158 17.29 12.19 -5.10
C PHE A 158 18.60 11.86 -5.84
N GLU A 159 18.52 11.16 -6.97
CA GLU A 159 19.68 10.84 -7.80
C GLU A 159 20.23 12.09 -8.53
N GLU A 160 19.36 13.07 -8.83
CA GLU A 160 19.64 14.20 -9.71
C GLU A 160 20.60 15.28 -9.12
N HIS A 161 20.87 15.24 -7.81
CA HIS A 161 21.69 16.26 -7.12
C HIS A 161 22.83 15.71 -6.24
N ARG A 162 23.62 14.75 -6.74
CA ARG A 162 24.85 14.33 -6.05
C ARG A 162 26.01 15.29 -6.34
N THR A 163 26.55 15.94 -5.31
CA THR A 163 27.77 16.75 -5.47
C THR A 163 29.01 15.85 -5.55
N PHE A 164 30.07 16.32 -6.22
CA PHE A 164 31.34 15.57 -6.33
C PHE A 164 31.92 15.13 -4.96
N PRO A 165 31.90 15.96 -3.90
CA PRO A 165 32.32 15.55 -2.55
C PRO A 165 31.49 14.41 -1.96
N ASP A 166 30.19 14.35 -2.22
CA ASP A 166 29.30 13.30 -1.70
C ASP A 166 29.69 11.93 -2.27
N ARG A 167 30.02 11.88 -3.57
CA ARG A 167 30.44 10.64 -4.25
C ARG A 167 31.77 10.12 -3.70
N VAL A 168 32.70 11.03 -3.43
CA VAL A 168 34.01 10.69 -2.85
C VAL A 168 33.85 10.20 -1.41
N SER A 169 33.05 10.87 -0.59
CA SER A 169 32.80 10.48 0.81
C SER A 169 32.15 9.10 0.91
N ASP A 170 31.15 8.80 0.07
CA ASP A 170 30.51 7.48 0.03
C ASP A 170 31.50 6.37 -0.34
N SER A 171 32.30 6.60 -1.38
CA SER A 171 33.29 5.63 -1.84
C SER A 171 34.36 5.40 -0.78
N MET A 172 34.80 6.46 -0.10
CA MET A 172 35.81 6.37 0.96
C MET A 172 35.27 5.69 2.23
N ALA A 173 34.00 5.89 2.57
CA ALA A 173 33.33 5.18 3.66
C ALA A 173 33.16 3.67 3.35
N ALA A 174 32.78 3.33 2.12
CA ALA A 174 32.66 1.95 1.67
C ALA A 174 34.03 1.23 1.65
N PHE A 175 35.10 1.92 1.19
CA PHE A 175 36.46 1.38 1.20
C PHE A 175 37.01 1.24 2.62
N GLY A 176 36.81 2.24 3.49
CA GLY A 176 37.30 2.24 4.86
C GLY A 176 36.64 1.21 5.77
N GLY A 177 35.42 0.77 5.43
CA GLY A 177 34.69 -0.28 6.16
C GLY A 177 35.01 -1.72 5.74
N SER A 178 35.87 -1.92 4.73
CA SER A 178 36.19 -3.25 4.22
C SER A 178 37.21 -3.98 5.09
N TRP A 179 36.95 -5.26 5.39
CA TRP A 179 37.91 -6.17 6.04
C TRP A 179 39.25 -6.25 5.30
N TRP A 180 39.22 -6.16 3.97
CA TRP A 180 40.43 -6.25 3.15
C TRP A 180 41.30 -4.99 3.28
N PHE A 181 40.68 -3.81 3.41
CA PHE A 181 41.40 -2.56 3.67
C PHE A 181 42.15 -2.63 5.01
N LEU A 182 41.49 -3.09 6.07
CA LEU A 182 42.08 -3.21 7.40
C LEU A 182 43.32 -4.13 7.40
N ILE A 183 43.24 -5.28 6.72
CA ILE A 183 44.35 -6.23 6.60
C ILE A 183 45.51 -5.64 5.78
N SER A 184 45.22 -4.97 4.66
CA SER A 184 46.24 -4.33 3.83
C SER A 184 46.97 -3.21 4.59
N PHE A 185 46.23 -2.40 5.34
CA PHE A 185 46.75 -1.30 6.15
C PHE A 185 47.65 -1.82 7.28
N ALA A 186 47.21 -2.87 7.99
CA ALA A 186 48.03 -3.55 8.99
C ALA A 186 49.32 -4.14 8.40
N THR A 187 49.24 -4.71 7.19
CA THR A 187 50.42 -5.27 6.50
C THR A 187 51.43 -4.19 6.14
N ILE A 188 50.98 -3.04 5.60
CA ILE A 188 51.86 -1.91 5.28
C ILE A 188 52.54 -1.38 6.56
N LEU A 189 51.81 -1.28 7.67
CA LEU A 189 52.36 -0.89 8.97
C LEU A 189 53.45 -1.86 9.44
N LEU A 190 53.19 -3.16 9.37
CA LEU A 190 54.17 -4.18 9.74
C LEU A 190 55.41 -4.16 8.84
N VAL A 191 55.25 -3.94 7.53
CA VAL A 191 56.35 -3.80 6.58
C VAL A 191 57.18 -2.55 6.90
N TRP A 192 56.55 -1.41 7.18
CA TRP A 192 57.24 -0.18 7.55
C TRP A 192 58.07 -0.34 8.82
N ILE A 193 57.46 -0.93 9.86
CA ILE A 193 58.14 -1.23 11.12
C ILE A 193 59.31 -2.19 10.87
N GLY A 194 59.08 -3.28 10.13
CA GLY A 194 60.10 -4.27 9.81
C GLY A 194 61.29 -3.69 9.06
N LEU A 195 61.06 -2.87 8.03
CA LEU A 195 62.12 -2.22 7.25
C LEU A 195 62.97 -1.26 8.09
N ASN A 196 62.36 -0.54 9.03
CA ASN A 196 63.09 0.38 9.92
C ASN A 196 63.82 -0.37 11.05
N LEU A 197 63.26 -1.48 11.57
CA LEU A 197 63.97 -2.34 12.54
C LEU A 197 65.23 -2.96 11.93
N VAL A 198 65.14 -3.49 10.70
CA VAL A 198 66.25 -4.17 10.03
C VAL A 198 67.39 -3.20 9.67
N GLN A 199 67.08 -1.93 9.37
CA GLN A 199 68.11 -0.91 9.09
C GLN A 199 68.84 -0.41 10.35
N GLY A 200 68.26 -0.60 11.54
CA GLY A 200 68.86 -0.23 12.82
C GLY A 200 69.02 1.29 13.04
N GLU A 201 69.43 1.69 14.25
CA GLU A 201 69.48 3.11 14.65
C GLU A 201 70.40 3.99 13.80
N SER A 202 71.40 3.40 13.13
CA SER A 202 72.43 4.15 12.41
C SER A 202 72.05 4.52 10.97
N LYS A 203 71.02 3.87 10.38
CA LYS A 203 70.58 4.09 8.99
C LYS A 203 69.06 4.09 8.80
N ALA A 204 68.27 3.83 9.85
CA ALA A 204 66.81 3.83 9.74
C ALA A 204 66.27 5.23 9.40
N PHE A 205 65.27 5.25 8.52
CA PHE A 205 64.57 6.46 8.11
C PHE A 205 63.63 6.97 9.21
N ASP A 206 63.03 6.05 9.97
CA ASP A 206 62.13 6.31 11.10
C ASP A 206 62.49 5.36 12.26
N PRO A 207 63.54 5.67 13.07
CA PRO A 207 63.95 4.84 14.21
C PRO A 207 62.86 4.77 15.29
N TYR A 208 62.86 3.69 16.08
CA TYR A 208 61.98 3.58 17.25
C TYR A 208 62.19 4.82 18.15
N PRO A 209 61.13 5.58 18.50
CA PRO A 209 59.71 5.21 18.60
C PRO A 209 58.78 5.55 17.39
N PHE A 210 59.29 5.67 16.16
CA PHE A 210 58.53 5.89 14.92
C PHE A 210 57.72 7.21 14.87
N ILE A 211 58.41 8.35 14.95
CA ILE A 211 57.75 9.66 14.99
C ILE A 211 57.03 10.00 13.67
N LEU A 212 57.60 9.62 12.52
CA LEU A 212 57.02 9.92 11.21
C LEU A 212 55.77 9.08 10.98
N LEU A 213 55.83 7.79 11.32
CA LEU A 213 54.65 6.92 11.26
C LEU A 213 53.53 7.45 12.17
N ASN A 214 53.86 7.84 13.39
CA ASN A 214 52.88 8.36 14.34
C ASN A 214 52.23 9.68 13.86
N LEU A 215 53.03 10.57 13.27
CA LEU A 215 52.53 11.80 12.65
C LEU A 215 51.55 11.48 11.51
N MET A 216 51.93 10.57 10.62
CA MET A 216 51.10 10.18 9.48
C MET A 216 49.78 9.54 9.92
N LEU A 217 49.83 8.62 10.90
CA LEU A 217 48.63 7.99 11.46
C LEU A 217 47.70 9.02 12.12
N SER A 218 48.26 9.98 12.84
CA SER A 218 47.49 11.06 13.47
C SER A 218 46.80 11.95 12.44
N CYS A 219 47.49 12.31 11.35
CA CYS A 219 46.90 13.08 10.26
C CYS A 219 45.77 12.32 9.55
N ILE A 220 45.95 11.02 9.29
CA ILE A 220 44.92 10.16 8.67
C ILE A 220 43.70 10.07 9.59
N ALA A 221 43.90 9.76 10.87
CA ALA A 221 42.83 9.63 11.85
C ALA A 221 42.01 10.93 12.01
N ALA A 222 42.69 12.09 12.00
CA ALA A 222 42.05 13.39 12.11
C ALA A 222 41.08 13.69 10.95
N ILE A 223 41.43 13.26 9.72
CA ILE A 223 40.58 13.42 8.54
C ILE A 223 39.49 12.33 8.49
N GLN A 224 39.79 11.14 9.00
CA GLN A 224 38.89 9.99 8.95
C GLN A 224 37.59 10.21 9.75
N ALA A 225 37.66 10.75 10.97
CA ALA A 225 36.48 10.91 11.82
C ALA A 225 35.40 11.82 11.21
N PRO A 226 35.70 13.02 10.67
CA PRO A 226 34.72 13.85 9.97
C PRO A 226 34.14 13.19 8.71
N VAL A 227 34.97 12.47 7.93
CA VAL A 227 34.50 11.78 6.72
C VAL A 227 33.51 10.68 7.08
N ILE A 228 33.83 9.87 8.09
CA ILE A 228 32.91 8.85 8.61
C ILE A 228 31.61 9.52 9.09
N MET A 229 31.70 10.59 9.87
CA MET A 229 30.52 11.30 10.39
C MET A 229 29.66 11.92 9.27
N MET A 230 30.27 12.44 8.21
CA MET A 230 29.55 12.94 7.02
C MET A 230 28.84 11.80 6.28
N SER A 231 29.50 10.66 6.08
CA SER A 231 28.87 9.50 5.45
C SER A 231 27.73 8.92 6.29
N GLN A 232 27.90 8.87 7.62
CA GLN A 232 26.88 8.39 8.57
C GLN A 232 25.66 9.29 8.52
N LYS A 233 25.84 10.61 8.66
CA LYS A 233 24.74 11.58 8.57
C LYS A 233 23.97 11.44 7.24
N ARG A 234 24.67 11.19 6.14
CA ARG A 234 24.04 10.99 4.83
C ARG A 234 23.28 9.66 4.76
N GLN A 235 23.84 8.59 5.31
CA GLN A 235 23.18 7.29 5.37
C GLN A 235 21.93 7.34 6.25
N GLU A 236 21.99 7.99 7.42
CA GLU A 236 20.84 8.21 8.31
C GLU A 236 19.71 8.97 7.62
N VAL A 237 20.03 9.99 6.80
CA VAL A 237 19.02 10.72 6.02
C VAL A 237 18.35 9.82 4.99
N LYS A 238 19.12 8.98 4.28
CA LYS A 238 18.56 8.00 3.34
C LYS A 238 17.69 6.96 4.04
N ASP A 239 18.19 6.41 5.15
CA ASP A 239 17.48 5.39 5.92
C ASP A 239 16.17 5.96 6.50
N ARG A 240 16.18 7.22 6.96
CA ARG A 240 14.97 7.95 7.40
C ARG A 240 13.98 8.17 6.26
N LEU A 241 14.45 8.49 5.06
CA LEU A 241 13.57 8.66 3.91
C LEU A 241 12.99 7.31 3.44
N ARG A 242 13.80 6.26 3.43
CA ARG A 242 13.38 4.89 3.10
C ARG A 242 12.31 4.42 4.08
N SER A 243 12.52 4.57 5.40
CA SER A 243 11.53 4.18 6.40
C SER A 243 10.23 4.98 6.28
N PHE A 244 10.32 6.27 5.94
CA PHE A 244 9.16 7.10 5.64
C PHE A 244 8.39 6.58 4.40
N ASN A 245 9.09 6.23 3.32
CA ASN A 245 8.45 5.69 2.13
C ASN A 245 7.78 4.33 2.41
N GLU A 246 8.50 3.45 3.12
CA GLU A 246 7.99 2.13 3.54
C GLU A 246 6.71 2.25 4.38
N TYR A 247 6.70 3.18 5.34
CA TYR A 247 5.49 3.49 6.12
C TYR A 247 4.33 3.92 5.22
N ARG A 248 4.57 4.82 4.25
CA ARG A 248 3.53 5.29 3.31
C ARG A 248 2.97 4.17 2.47
N VAL A 249 3.83 3.29 1.95
CA VAL A 249 3.42 2.14 1.14
C VAL A 249 2.59 1.16 1.97
N ASN A 250 3.05 0.83 3.19
CA ASN A 250 2.33 -0.06 4.08
C ASN A 250 0.95 0.48 4.47
N LEU A 251 0.87 1.76 4.85
CA LEU A 251 -0.39 2.39 5.21
C LEU A 251 -1.38 2.41 4.04
N LYS A 252 -0.89 2.72 2.83
CA LYS A 252 -1.73 2.66 1.63
C LYS A 252 -2.23 1.25 1.36
N ALA A 253 -1.37 0.23 1.47
CA ALA A 253 -1.75 -1.16 1.27
C ALA A 253 -2.84 -1.58 2.27
N GLU A 254 -2.72 -1.22 3.55
CA GLU A 254 -3.73 -1.50 4.56
C GLU A 254 -5.09 -0.86 4.20
N LEU A 255 -5.08 0.40 3.77
CA LEU A 255 -6.29 1.14 3.39
C LEU A 255 -6.97 0.57 2.14
N GLU A 256 -6.18 0.06 1.19
CA GLU A 256 -6.65 -0.66 0.00
C GLU A 256 -7.20 -2.05 0.35
N VAL A 257 -6.58 -2.80 1.26
CA VAL A 257 -7.12 -4.07 1.74
C VAL A 257 -8.46 -3.86 2.46
N ARG A 258 -8.56 -2.83 3.30
CA ARG A 258 -9.84 -2.45 3.93
C ARG A 258 -10.87 -2.03 2.87
N HIS A 259 -10.44 -1.48 1.73
CA HIS A 259 -11.31 -1.21 0.57
C HIS A 259 -11.95 -2.44 -0.01
N LEU A 260 -11.14 -3.45 -0.23
CA LEU A 260 -11.57 -4.70 -0.82
C LEU A 260 -12.53 -5.41 0.14
N HIS A 261 -12.25 -5.40 1.45
CA HIS A 261 -13.14 -5.97 2.47
C HIS A 261 -14.52 -5.31 2.46
N GLU A 262 -14.63 -3.98 2.52
CA GLU A 262 -15.95 -3.32 2.51
C GLU A 262 -16.76 -3.60 1.24
N LYS A 263 -16.09 -3.69 0.08
CA LYS A 263 -16.76 -4.07 -1.18
C LYS A 263 -17.23 -5.51 -1.13
N LEU A 264 -16.42 -6.42 -0.59
CA LEU A 264 -16.76 -7.82 -0.45
C LEU A 264 -17.98 -7.99 0.46
N ASP A 265 -17.99 -7.35 1.63
CA ASP A 265 -19.11 -7.38 2.58
C ASP A 265 -20.40 -6.83 1.95
N TYR A 266 -20.31 -5.73 1.21
CA TYR A 266 -21.44 -5.17 0.48
C TYR A 266 -22.01 -6.15 -0.56
N LEU A 267 -21.13 -6.81 -1.33
CA LEU A 267 -21.55 -7.81 -2.32
C LEU A 267 -22.18 -9.04 -1.66
N ILE A 268 -21.57 -9.55 -0.59
CA ILE A 268 -22.08 -10.69 0.17
C ILE A 268 -23.46 -10.37 0.74
N SER A 269 -23.62 -9.23 1.41
CA SER A 269 -24.90 -8.79 1.96
C SER A 269 -25.99 -8.72 0.88
N ARG A 270 -25.66 -8.14 -0.28
CA ARG A 270 -26.59 -8.07 -1.41
C ARG A 270 -26.96 -9.44 -1.97
N GLN A 271 -26.01 -10.38 -2.01
CA GLN A 271 -26.28 -11.76 -2.42
C GLN A 271 -27.19 -12.48 -1.42
N TRP A 272 -26.98 -12.27 -0.12
CA TRP A 272 -27.81 -12.83 0.95
C TRP A 272 -29.26 -12.33 0.87
N THR A 273 -29.46 -11.02 0.66
CA THR A 273 -30.81 -10.47 0.47
C THR A 273 -31.52 -11.12 -0.71
N ARG A 274 -30.84 -11.27 -1.86
CA ARG A 274 -31.41 -11.93 -3.05
C ARG A 274 -31.74 -13.40 -2.81
N LEU A 275 -30.90 -14.11 -2.06
CA LEU A 275 -31.14 -15.51 -1.72
C LEU A 275 -32.36 -15.64 -0.81
N ALA A 276 -32.50 -14.75 0.18
CA ALA A 276 -33.66 -14.71 1.06
C ALA A 276 -34.96 -14.40 0.28
N GLU A 277 -34.93 -13.43 -0.64
CA GLU A 277 -36.07 -13.12 -1.52
C GLU A 277 -36.49 -14.34 -2.37
N MET A 278 -35.53 -15.08 -2.92
CA MET A 278 -35.81 -16.31 -3.68
C MET A 278 -36.42 -17.41 -2.80
N GLN A 279 -35.91 -17.59 -1.58
CA GLN A 279 -36.48 -18.56 -0.63
C GLN A 279 -37.91 -18.18 -0.21
N GLN A 280 -38.15 -16.88 0.03
CA GLN A 280 -39.48 -16.37 0.36
C GLN A 280 -40.48 -16.65 -0.78
N MET A 281 -40.10 -16.37 -2.02
CA MET A 281 -40.93 -16.67 -3.20
C MET A 281 -41.22 -18.17 -3.34
N GLN A 282 -40.25 -19.05 -3.02
CA GLN A 282 -40.46 -20.49 -3.03
C GLN A 282 -41.43 -20.95 -1.92
N LEU A 283 -41.30 -20.41 -0.71
CA LEU A 283 -42.20 -20.69 0.41
C LEU A 283 -43.63 -20.23 0.12
N ASP A 284 -43.79 -19.02 -0.44
CA ASP A 284 -45.08 -18.46 -0.81
C ASP A 284 -45.74 -19.31 -1.90
N ALA A 285 -44.99 -19.72 -2.94
CA ALA A 285 -45.48 -20.63 -3.97
C ALA A 285 -45.90 -22.00 -3.40
N MET A 286 -45.12 -22.56 -2.47
CA MET A 286 -45.50 -23.81 -1.78
C MET A 286 -46.77 -23.68 -0.96
N ASN A 287 -46.93 -22.56 -0.23
CA ASN A 287 -48.12 -22.26 0.56
C ASN A 287 -49.35 -22.08 -0.32
N GLU A 288 -49.21 -21.40 -1.47
CA GLU A 288 -50.29 -21.23 -2.44
C GLU A 288 -50.73 -22.59 -3.01
N LEU A 289 -49.79 -23.44 -3.43
CA LEU A 289 -50.09 -24.80 -3.90
C LEU A 289 -50.76 -25.67 -2.80
N ALA A 290 -50.28 -25.57 -1.56
CA ALA A 290 -50.86 -26.28 -0.42
C ALA A 290 -52.29 -25.81 -0.11
N SER A 291 -52.53 -24.50 -0.16
CA SER A 291 -53.86 -23.92 0.05
C SER A 291 -54.83 -24.26 -1.08
N ALA A 292 -54.38 -24.23 -2.34
CA ALA A 292 -55.16 -24.65 -3.50
C ALA A 292 -55.53 -26.15 -3.43
N LYS A 293 -54.60 -27.01 -2.97
CA LYS A 293 -54.90 -28.43 -2.70
C LYS A 293 -55.93 -28.59 -1.58
N LYS A 294 -55.81 -27.86 -0.46
CA LYS A 294 -56.81 -27.87 0.63
C LYS A 294 -58.19 -27.43 0.15
N GLN A 295 -58.28 -26.36 -0.64
CA GLN A 295 -59.54 -25.86 -1.21
C GLN A 295 -60.18 -26.89 -2.15
N LYS A 296 -59.40 -27.51 -3.06
CA LYS A 296 -59.88 -28.60 -3.93
C LYS A 296 -60.41 -29.80 -3.12
N HIS A 297 -59.71 -30.19 -2.05
CA HIS A 297 -60.17 -31.27 -1.17
C HIS A 297 -61.46 -30.91 -0.40
N ALA A 298 -61.56 -29.67 0.10
CA ALA A 298 -62.77 -29.18 0.77
C ALA A 298 -63.96 -29.14 -0.18
N ALA A 299 -63.77 -28.64 -1.41
CA ALA A 299 -64.79 -28.62 -2.45
C ALA A 299 -65.26 -30.04 -2.82
N LYS A 300 -64.33 -30.99 -3.04
CA LYS A 300 -64.68 -32.41 -3.28
C LYS A 300 -65.46 -33.03 -2.12
N ARG A 301 -65.09 -32.76 -0.86
CA ARG A 301 -65.83 -33.23 0.33
C ARG A 301 -67.23 -32.63 0.40
N ALA A 302 -67.39 -31.34 0.12
CA ALA A 302 -68.68 -30.68 0.12
C ALA A 302 -69.62 -31.25 -0.95
N VAL A 303 -69.12 -31.47 -2.17
CA VAL A 303 -69.87 -32.10 -3.27
C VAL A 303 -70.30 -33.52 -2.89
N ARG A 304 -69.39 -34.35 -2.36
CA ARG A 304 -69.70 -35.73 -1.93
C ARG A 304 -70.73 -35.77 -0.79
N ARG A 305 -70.65 -34.84 0.16
CA ARG A 305 -71.60 -34.73 1.28
C ARG A 305 -72.98 -34.24 0.82
N LYS A 306 -73.04 -33.39 -0.21
CA LYS A 306 -74.29 -32.94 -0.84
C LYS A 306 -74.95 -34.06 -1.66
N ALA A 307 -74.16 -34.87 -2.38
CA ALA A 307 -74.65 -36.06 -3.08
C ALA A 307 -75.18 -37.15 -2.13
N ALA A 308 -74.55 -37.35 -0.97
CA ALA A 308 -75.01 -38.30 0.05
C ALA A 308 -76.25 -37.84 0.85
N LYS A 309 -76.66 -36.57 0.73
CA LYS A 309 -77.81 -35.99 1.44
C LYS A 309 -79.02 -35.76 0.52
N ALA A 310 -78.94 -36.13 -0.76
CA ALA A 310 -80.11 -36.17 -1.62
C ALA A 310 -81.04 -37.31 -1.17
N PRO A 311 -82.35 -37.07 -0.93
CA PRO A 311 -83.25 -38.11 -0.47
C PRO A 311 -83.46 -39.14 -1.59
N ALA A 312 -83.49 -40.43 -1.21
CA ALA A 312 -84.05 -41.47 -2.04
C ALA A 312 -85.57 -41.30 -2.03
N GLU A 313 -86.09 -40.53 -2.98
CA GLU A 313 -87.51 -40.55 -3.33
C GLU A 313 -87.70 -41.44 -4.57
N ALA A 314 -88.18 -42.65 -4.32
CA ALA A 314 -89.02 -43.47 -5.21
C ALA A 314 -89.65 -44.59 -4.38
#